data_AF-A0A392QDI3-F1
#
_entry.id   AF-A0A392QDI3-F1
#
_cell.length_a   1.000
_cell.length_b   1.000
_cell.length_c   1.000
_cell.angle_alpha   90.00
_cell.angle_beta   90.00
_cell.angle_gamma   90.00
#
_symmetry.space_group_name_H-M   'P 1'
#
loop_
_entity.id
_entity.type
_entity.pdbx_description
1 polymer ?
#
loop_
_entity_poly.entity_id
_entity_poly.type
_entity_poly.pdbx_seq_one_letter_code
_entity_poly.pdbx_strand_id
1 'polypeptide(L)'
;YRVRPAWVCKVMAASSSYSHVAAPKKYDVFISFRGEDTRAGFTSHLHTALNESYFETYIDYMIEKGDKVWVELEKAIKDSTMFLVVFSKNYADSTWCLNELVEIMECQKNGQVVIPVFYQIEPSHVRKQTGSYGTVLEEHKKEGK
;
A
#
# COMPACT_ATOMS: atom_id res chain seq x y z
N TYR A 1 -4.73 -0.84 28.11
CA TYR A 1 -3.40 -0.22 28.10
C TYR A 1 -2.39 -1.27 27.67
N ARG A 2 -1.84 -1.20 26.45
CA ARG A 2 -0.82 -2.16 25.99
C ARG A 2 0.46 -1.39 25.68
N VAL A 3 1.53 -1.74 26.37
CA VAL A 3 2.82 -1.04 26.31
C VAL A 3 3.60 -1.59 25.11
N ARG A 4 4.01 -0.72 24.17
CA ARG A 4 4.86 -1.11 23.02
C ARG A 4 6.22 -1.61 23.54
N PRO A 5 6.77 -2.76 23.08
CA PRO A 5 8.09 -3.24 23.48
C PRO A 5 9.20 -2.25 23.06
N ALA A 6 10.19 -2.06 23.93
CA ALA A 6 11.27 -1.07 23.78
C ALA A 6 12.31 -1.37 22.67
N TRP A 7 12.05 -2.34 21.79
CA TRP A 7 12.97 -2.75 20.72
C TRP A 7 12.69 -2.09 19.36
N VAL A 8 11.68 -1.22 19.27
CA VAL A 8 11.51 -0.36 18.08
C VAL A 8 12.61 0.71 18.10
N CYS A 9 13.49 0.69 17.09
CA CYS A 9 14.65 1.56 16.97
C CYS A 9 14.33 3.03 17.28
N LYS A 10 14.88 3.53 18.40
CA LYS A 10 14.90 4.96 18.72
C LYS A 10 16.02 5.60 17.90
N VAL A 11 15.68 6.25 16.79
CA VAL A 11 16.62 7.09 16.03
C VAL A 11 17.12 8.19 16.97
N MET A 12 18.44 8.26 17.20
CA MET A 12 19.07 9.35 17.96
C MET A 12 19.01 10.63 17.12
N ALA A 13 18.47 11.72 17.67
CA ALA A 13 18.51 13.03 17.05
C ALA A 13 19.90 13.68 17.25
N ALA A 14 20.58 13.97 16.15
CA ALA A 14 21.66 14.96 16.13
C ALA A 14 21.03 16.35 15.87
N SER A 15 21.50 17.37 16.59
CA SER A 15 20.96 18.72 16.52
C SER A 15 21.41 19.45 15.26
N SER A 16 20.47 19.83 14.38
CA SER A 16 20.57 21.03 13.53
C SER A 16 19.24 21.36 12.86
N SER A 17 18.85 22.64 13.00
CA SER A 17 17.99 23.44 12.11
C SER A 17 16.55 22.97 11.87
N TYR A 18 15.58 23.79 12.27
CA TYR A 18 14.14 23.66 12.06
C TYR A 18 13.81 23.16 10.64
N SER A 19 13.64 21.85 10.53
CA SER A 19 13.10 21.16 9.37
C SER A 19 11.68 20.81 9.77
N HIS A 20 10.70 21.21 8.94
CA HIS A 20 9.27 20.98 9.15
C HIS A 20 9.05 19.63 9.83
N VAL A 21 8.61 19.65 11.10
CA VAL A 21 8.26 18.42 11.80
C VAL A 21 7.09 17.84 11.02
N ALA A 22 7.38 16.87 10.15
CA ALA A 22 6.36 16.16 9.41
C ALA A 22 5.35 15.64 10.44
N ALA A 23 4.07 15.89 10.19
CA ALA A 23 3.02 15.41 11.09
C ALA A 23 3.25 13.91 11.36
N PRO A 24 3.15 13.46 12.63
CA PRO A 24 3.36 12.06 12.95
C PRO A 24 2.41 11.20 12.11
N LYS A 25 2.98 10.27 11.36
CA LYS A 25 2.23 9.30 10.54
C LYS A 25 1.38 8.44 11.48
N LYS A 26 0.13 8.17 11.08
CA LYS A 26 -0.83 7.39 11.88
C LYS A 26 -0.57 5.89 11.76
N TYR A 27 -0.14 5.44 10.58
CA TYR A 27 0.07 4.03 10.29
C TYR A 27 1.55 3.75 10.01
N ASP A 28 2.04 2.63 10.53
CA ASP A 28 3.37 2.13 10.24
C ASP A 28 3.41 1.53 8.82
N VAL A 29 2.37 0.77 8.45
CA VAL A 29 2.27 0.05 7.17
C VAL A 29 0.91 0.26 6.52
N PHE A 30 0.87 0.50 5.22
CA PHE A 30 -0.32 0.40 4.38
C PHE A 30 -0.21 -0.81 3.46
N ILE A 31 -1.24 -1.67 3.40
CA ILE A 31 -1.27 -2.82 2.50
C ILE A 31 -2.27 -2.56 1.36
N SER A 32 -1.76 -2.42 0.13
CA SER A 32 -2.57 -2.44 -1.11
C SER A 32 -2.50 -3.82 -1.73
N PHE A 33 -3.65 -4.38 -2.10
CA PHE A 33 -3.77 -5.73 -2.64
C PHE A 33 -5.07 -5.91 -3.41
N ARG A 34 -5.14 -6.95 -4.24
CA ARG A 34 -6.42 -7.35 -4.87
C ARG A 34 -7.19 -8.24 -3.93
N GLY A 35 -8.31 -7.73 -3.40
CA GLY A 35 -9.16 -8.45 -2.44
C GLY A 35 -9.56 -9.86 -2.90
N GLU A 36 -10.00 -9.98 -4.15
CA GLU A 36 -10.46 -11.22 -4.76
C GLU A 36 -9.36 -12.27 -4.88
N ASP A 37 -8.10 -11.85 -4.97
CA ASP A 37 -6.97 -12.76 -5.14
C ASP A 37 -6.38 -13.23 -3.81
N THR A 38 -6.25 -12.32 -2.83
CA THR A 38 -5.41 -12.60 -1.64
C THR A 38 -6.03 -12.30 -0.28
N ARG A 39 -7.26 -11.74 -0.21
CA ARG A 39 -7.89 -11.30 1.07
C ARG A 39 -7.93 -12.40 2.13
N ALA A 40 -8.49 -13.55 1.80
CA ALA A 40 -8.71 -14.63 2.76
C ALA A 40 -7.45 -15.49 3.03
N GLY A 41 -6.38 -15.32 2.24
CA GLY A 41 -5.19 -16.16 2.30
C GLY A 41 -3.94 -15.37 2.65
N PHE A 42 -3.13 -15.04 1.64
CA PHE A 42 -1.83 -14.40 1.86
C PHE A 42 -1.94 -13.08 2.63
N THR A 43 -2.87 -12.20 2.25
CA THR A 43 -2.98 -10.87 2.86
C THR A 43 -3.48 -10.93 4.30
N SER A 44 -4.43 -11.82 4.62
CA SER A 44 -4.91 -11.97 6.02
C SER A 44 -3.77 -12.43 6.94
N HIS A 45 -2.97 -13.41 6.51
CA HIS A 45 -1.81 -13.87 7.28
C HIS A 45 -0.73 -12.79 7.41
N LEU A 46 -0.43 -12.06 6.34
CA LEU A 46 0.52 -10.94 6.35
C LEU A 46 0.08 -9.87 7.36
N HIS A 47 -1.19 -9.47 7.33
CA HIS A 47 -1.75 -8.49 8.25
C HIS A 47 -1.68 -8.96 9.70
N THR A 48 -2.02 -10.22 9.98
CA THR A 48 -1.89 -10.81 11.33
C THR A 48 -0.45 -10.77 11.82
N ALA A 49 0.52 -11.19 11.00
CA ALA A 49 1.93 -11.21 11.38
C ALA A 49 2.49 -9.80 11.68
N LEU A 50 2.08 -8.79 10.91
CA LEU A 50 2.45 -7.39 11.15
C LEU A 50 1.88 -6.86 12.47
N ASN A 51 0.61 -7.17 12.75
CA ASN A 51 -0.03 -6.78 14.01
C ASN A 51 0.60 -7.47 15.22
N GLU A 52 0.94 -8.76 15.10
CA GLU A 52 1.69 -9.49 16.13
C GLU A 52 3.10 -8.91 16.36
N SER A 53 3.67 -8.30 15.32
CA SER A 53 4.94 -7.57 15.37
C SER A 53 4.80 -6.10 15.81
N TYR A 54 3.62 -5.69 16.28
CA TYR A 54 3.31 -4.35 16.79
C TYR A 54 3.34 -3.20 15.77
N PHE A 55 3.24 -3.51 14.46
CA PHE A 55 3.05 -2.51 13.43
C PHE A 55 1.58 -2.13 13.29
N GLU A 56 1.27 -0.85 13.44
CA GLU A 56 -0.07 -0.32 13.17
C GLU A 56 -0.29 -0.33 11.66
N THR A 57 -1.17 -1.21 11.19
CA THR A 57 -1.34 -1.49 9.77
C THR A 57 -2.70 -1.02 9.27
N TYR A 58 -2.70 -0.16 8.24
CA TYR A 58 -3.90 0.09 7.46
C TYR A 58 -3.95 -0.94 6.32
N ILE A 59 -5.14 -1.50 6.12
CA ILE A 59 -5.36 -2.53 5.12
C ILE A 59 -6.59 -2.17 4.31
N ASP A 60 -6.41 -2.13 2.99
CA ASP A 60 -7.48 -1.78 2.07
C ASP A 60 -8.47 -2.94 1.90
N TYR A 61 -9.36 -3.11 2.88
CA TYR A 61 -10.41 -4.13 2.82
C TYR A 61 -11.59 -3.74 1.92
N MET A 62 -11.59 -2.54 1.32
CA MET A 62 -12.80 -1.87 0.83
C MET A 62 -13.61 -2.76 -0.11
N ILE A 63 -14.79 -3.18 0.37
CA ILE A 63 -15.79 -3.94 -0.40
C ILE A 63 -16.75 -2.97 -1.11
N GLU A 64 -16.96 -1.77 -0.55
CA GLU A 64 -17.88 -0.75 -1.07
C GLU A 64 -17.09 0.41 -1.70
N LYS A 65 -17.44 0.76 -2.94
CA LYS A 65 -16.77 1.82 -3.72
C LYS A 65 -17.61 3.10 -3.71
N GLY A 66 -16.98 4.25 -3.43
CA GLY A 66 -17.62 5.57 -3.50
C GLY A 66 -16.69 6.73 -3.08
N ASP A 67 -17.10 7.98 -3.31
CA ASP A 67 -16.24 9.16 -3.12
C ASP A 67 -15.76 9.36 -1.67
N LYS A 68 -16.65 9.13 -0.69
CA LYS A 68 -16.28 9.22 0.73
C LYS A 68 -15.21 8.20 1.13
N VAL A 69 -15.30 7.02 0.51
CA VAL A 69 -14.38 5.91 0.71
C VAL A 69 -12.99 6.28 0.18
N TRP A 70 -12.94 6.96 -0.98
CA TRP A 70 -11.69 7.44 -1.57
C TRP A 70 -10.97 8.48 -0.70
N VAL A 71 -11.70 9.46 -0.15
CA VAL A 71 -11.10 10.51 0.70
C VAL A 71 -10.43 9.92 1.96
N GLU A 72 -11.06 8.93 2.60
CA GLU A 72 -10.48 8.24 3.76
C GLU A 72 -9.26 7.41 3.38
N LEU A 73 -9.29 6.76 2.21
CA LEU A 73 -8.20 5.96 1.68
C LEU A 73 -6.97 6.81 1.33
N GLU A 74 -7.17 7.91 0.61
CA GLU A 74 -6.11 8.86 0.26
C GLU A 74 -5.45 9.43 1.51
N LYS A 75 -6.24 9.75 2.54
CA LYS A 75 -5.72 10.17 3.83
C LYS A 75 -4.90 9.06 4.49
N ALA A 76 -5.38 7.82 4.50
CA ALA A 76 -4.64 6.69 5.07
C ALA A 76 -3.31 6.45 4.34
N ILE A 77 -3.27 6.58 3.02
CA ILE A 77 -2.05 6.50 2.21
C ILE A 77 -1.05 7.58 2.66
N LYS A 78 -1.49 8.84 2.74
CA LYS A 78 -0.65 9.96 3.17
C LYS A 78 -0.21 9.86 4.62
N ASP A 79 -1.02 9.25 5.49
CA ASP A 79 -0.72 9.06 6.91
C ASP A 79 0.07 7.77 7.19
N SER A 80 0.51 7.04 6.17
CA SER A 80 1.30 5.81 6.31
C SER A 80 2.80 6.04 6.17
N THR A 81 3.63 5.21 6.80
CA THR A 81 5.10 5.33 6.73
C THR A 81 5.71 4.49 5.62
N MET A 82 5.25 3.24 5.47
CA MET A 82 5.63 2.36 4.36
C MET A 82 4.41 1.74 3.69
N PHE A 83 4.61 1.27 2.46
CA PHE A 83 3.58 0.61 1.65
C PHE A 83 4.04 -0.80 1.28
N LEU A 84 3.20 -1.79 1.56
CA LEU A 84 3.30 -3.13 0.99
C LEU A 84 2.31 -3.23 -0.15
N VAL A 85 2.82 -3.36 -1.38
CA VAL A 85 1.97 -3.53 -2.57
C VAL A 85 2.03 -4.98 -3.01
N VAL A 86 0.94 -5.72 -2.80
CA VAL A 86 0.84 -7.13 -3.15
C VAL A 86 0.31 -7.25 -4.58
N PHE A 87 1.23 -7.32 -5.53
CA PHE A 87 0.92 -7.59 -6.92
C PHE A 87 0.52 -9.06 -7.10
N SER A 88 -0.72 -9.28 -7.53
CA SER A 88 -1.29 -10.58 -7.86
C SER A 88 -1.74 -10.60 -9.31
N LYS A 89 -2.17 -11.76 -9.81
CA LYS A 89 -2.54 -11.96 -11.21
C LYS A 89 -3.55 -10.92 -11.72
N ASN A 90 -4.57 -10.57 -10.92
CA ASN A 90 -5.71 -9.74 -11.32
C ASN A 90 -5.70 -8.35 -10.65
N TYR A 91 -4.55 -7.90 -10.14
CA TYR A 91 -4.44 -6.60 -9.48
C TYR A 91 -4.78 -5.44 -10.43
N ALA A 92 -4.31 -5.51 -11.68
CA ALA A 92 -4.57 -4.49 -12.70
C ALA A 92 -6.03 -4.43 -13.17
N ASP A 93 -6.84 -5.46 -12.89
CA ASP A 93 -8.26 -5.50 -13.25
C ASP A 93 -9.07 -4.47 -12.44
N SER A 94 -8.55 -4.07 -11.29
CA SER A 94 -9.16 -3.07 -10.43
C SER A 94 -8.59 -1.69 -10.71
N THR A 95 -9.38 -0.82 -11.35
CA THR A 95 -9.05 0.61 -11.47
C THR A 95 -8.80 1.26 -10.10
N TRP A 96 -9.45 0.78 -9.04
CA TRP A 96 -9.20 1.22 -7.67
C TRP A 96 -7.77 0.88 -7.20
N CYS A 97 -7.33 -0.37 -7.39
CA CYS A 97 -5.98 -0.77 -7.03
C CYS A 97 -4.93 0.01 -7.83
N LEU A 98 -5.23 0.32 -9.11
CA LEU A 98 -4.36 1.16 -9.93
C LEU A 98 -4.32 2.62 -9.45
N ASN A 99 -5.45 3.19 -9.05
CA ASN A 99 -5.52 4.55 -8.52
C ASN A 99 -4.77 4.65 -7.17
N GLU A 100 -4.95 3.68 -6.27
CA GLU A 100 -4.15 3.58 -5.05
C GLU A 100 -2.66 3.53 -5.36
N LEU A 101 -2.27 2.70 -6.33
CA LEU A 101 -0.87 2.58 -6.73
C LEU A 101 -0.29 3.92 -7.20
N VAL A 102 -1.08 4.73 -7.93
CA VAL A 102 -0.66 6.08 -8.34
C VAL A 102 -0.41 6.97 -7.11
N GLU A 103 -1.35 7.03 -6.16
CA GLU A 103 -1.20 7.81 -4.93
C GLU A 103 -0.01 7.35 -4.06
N ILE A 104 0.21 6.03 -3.98
CA ILE A 104 1.36 5.43 -3.30
C ILE A 104 2.66 5.84 -3.97
N MET A 105 2.72 5.84 -5.31
CA MET A 105 3.89 6.27 -6.07
C MET A 105 4.17 7.77 -5.88
N GLU A 106 3.15 8.62 -5.73
CA GLU A 106 3.36 10.02 -5.36
C GLU A 106 3.95 10.16 -3.95
N CYS A 107 3.49 9.37 -2.98
CA CYS A 107 4.10 9.33 -1.65
C CYS A 107 5.55 8.82 -1.68
N GLN A 108 5.85 7.87 -2.56
CA GLN A 108 7.19 7.33 -2.75
C GLN A 108 8.18 8.39 -3.27
N LYS A 109 7.74 9.24 -4.19
CA LYS A 109 8.53 10.40 -4.64
C LYS A 109 8.83 11.39 -3.50
N ASN A 110 7.95 11.45 -2.51
CA ASN A 110 8.12 12.27 -1.30
C ASN A 110 8.94 11.58 -0.19
N GLY A 111 9.57 10.44 -0.48
CA GLY A 111 10.51 9.76 0.42
C GLY A 111 9.92 8.64 1.26
N GLN A 112 8.63 8.30 1.10
CA GLN A 112 8.04 7.12 1.75
C GLN A 112 8.50 5.82 1.07
N VAL A 113 8.57 4.73 1.82
CA VAL A 113 9.11 3.45 1.34
C VAL A 113 7.99 2.59 0.72
N VAL A 114 8.24 2.06 -0.47
CA VAL A 114 7.36 1.07 -1.11
C VAL A 114 8.10 -0.26 -1.26
N ILE A 115 7.49 -1.33 -0.78
CA ILE A 115 7.98 -2.70 -0.89
C ILE A 115 7.02 -3.49 -1.77
N PRO A 116 7.42 -3.87 -2.99
CA PRO A 116 6.60 -4.70 -3.85
C PRO A 116 6.67 -6.17 -3.41
N VAL A 117 5.52 -6.83 -3.33
CA VAL A 117 5.37 -8.27 -3.11
C VAL A 117 4.74 -8.89 -4.34
N PHE A 118 5.41 -9.86 -4.97
CA PHE A 118 4.92 -10.52 -6.18
C PHE A 118 4.29 -11.87 -5.81
N TYR A 119 2.97 -11.89 -5.67
CA TYR A 119 2.22 -13.08 -5.28
C TYR A 119 1.79 -13.88 -6.50
N GLN A 120 2.45 -15.03 -6.72
CA GLN A 120 2.18 -15.96 -7.83
C GLN A 120 2.16 -15.29 -9.22
N ILE A 121 2.99 -14.25 -9.39
CA ILE A 121 3.14 -13.54 -10.65
C ILE A 121 4.61 -13.24 -10.90
N GLU A 122 5.04 -13.33 -12.16
CA GLU A 122 6.37 -12.93 -12.57
C GLU A 122 6.52 -11.40 -12.49
N PRO A 123 7.55 -10.85 -11.81
CA PRO A 123 7.77 -9.42 -11.72
C PRO A 123 7.85 -8.71 -13.09
N SER A 124 8.30 -9.43 -14.13
CA SER A 124 8.35 -8.90 -15.49
C SER A 124 6.96 -8.61 -16.08
N HIS A 125 5.92 -9.36 -15.70
CA HIS A 125 4.56 -9.09 -16.15
C HIS A 125 4.07 -7.75 -15.62
N VAL A 126 4.35 -7.43 -14.35
CA VAL A 126 4.04 -6.14 -13.75
C VAL A 126 4.87 -5.02 -14.38
N ARG A 127 6.20 -5.18 -14.42
CA ARG A 127 7.12 -4.14 -14.91
C ARG A 127 6.94 -3.81 -16.39
N LYS A 128 6.77 -4.83 -17.23
CA LYS A 128 6.64 -4.67 -18.69
C LYS A 128 5.19 -4.59 -19.15
N GLN A 129 4.23 -4.67 -18.22
CA GLN A 129 2.79 -4.66 -18.52
C GLN A 129 2.44 -5.73 -19.56
N THR A 130 2.84 -6.97 -19.28
CA THR A 130 2.63 -8.14 -20.13
C THR A 130 1.86 -9.21 -19.37
N GLY A 131 1.46 -10.30 -20.03
CA GLY A 131 0.62 -11.33 -19.39
C GLY A 131 -0.76 -10.76 -19.02
N SER A 132 -1.25 -11.09 -17.83
CA SER A 132 -2.57 -10.62 -17.35
C SER A 132 -2.68 -9.09 -17.25
N TYR A 133 -1.59 -8.39 -17.03
CA TYR A 133 -1.59 -6.92 -16.92
C TYR A 133 -1.73 -6.23 -18.27
N GLY A 134 -1.21 -6.84 -19.34
CA GLY A 134 -1.10 -6.17 -20.64
C GLY A 134 -2.46 -5.90 -21.29
N THR A 135 -3.28 -6.93 -21.43
CA THR A 135 -4.61 -6.80 -22.06
C THR A 135 -5.50 -5.86 -21.28
N VAL A 136 -5.52 -6.01 -19.95
CA VAL A 136 -6.37 -5.26 -19.04
C VAL A 136 -6.00 -3.77 -19.00
N LEU A 137 -4.71 -3.44 -18.94
CA LEU A 137 -4.28 -2.05 -18.99
C LEU A 137 -4.58 -1.38 -20.34
N GLU A 138 -4.52 -2.13 -21.44
CA GLU A 138 -4.93 -1.63 -22.76
C GLU A 138 -6.45 -1.42 -22.87
N GLU A 139 -7.26 -2.23 -22.18
CA GLU A 139 -8.71 -2.03 -22.07
C GLU A 139 -9.04 -0.77 -21.26
N HIS A 140 -8.44 -0.60 -20.07
CA HIS A 140 -8.62 0.60 -19.24
C HIS A 140 -8.27 1.89 -19.98
N LYS A 141 -7.24 1.89 -20.84
CA LYS A 141 -6.87 3.05 -21.68
C LYS A 141 -7.95 3.42 -22.71
N LYS A 142 -8.76 2.46 -23.16
CA LYS A 142 -9.82 2.68 -24.15
C LYS A 142 -11.09 3.19 -23.49
N GLU A 143 -11.38 2.74 -22.28
CA GLU A 143 -12.57 3.14 -21.51
C GLU A 143 -12.40 4.51 -20.83
N GLY A 144 -11.17 4.93 -20.55
CA GLY A 144 -10.84 6.26 -20.02
C GLY A 144 -10.76 7.39 -21.05
N LYS A 145 -11.28 7.19 -22.27
CA LYS A 145 -11.45 8.22 -23.31
C LYS A 145 -12.91 8.65 -23.39
#